data_AF-A0A3B1ABA3-F1
#
_entry.id   AF-A0A3B1ABA3-F1
#
_cell.length_a   1.000
_cell.length_b   1.000
_cell.length_c   1.000
_cell.angle_alpha   90.00
_cell.angle_beta   90.00
_cell.angle_gamma   90.00
#
_symmetry.space_group_name_H-M   'P 1'
#
loop_
_entity.id
_entity.type
_entity.pdbx_description
1 polymer ?
#
loop_
_entity_poly.entity_id
_entity_poly.type
_entity_poly.pdbx_seq_one_letter_code
_entity_poly.pdbx_strand_id
1 'polypeptide(L)'
;MSDLEASEQLRNLSDDYSNNRVSFFDYRLQRQAILRSLDEECNQVYFNADSEDSYEDMNITDEVIDADEIVDEAVLAQELEQ
;
A
#
# COMPACT_ATOMS: atom_id res chain seq x y z
N MET A 1 17.71 1.21 4.49
CA MET A 1 16.99 1.40 5.76
C MET A 1 16.72 0.04 6.41
N SER A 2 16.90 -0.12 7.73
CA SER A 2 16.64 -1.40 8.41
C SER A 2 15.14 -1.66 8.64
N ASP A 3 14.76 -2.93 8.81
CA ASP A 3 13.38 -3.35 9.13
C ASP A 3 12.79 -2.62 10.35
N LEU A 4 13.61 -2.44 11.40
CA LEU A 4 13.20 -1.79 12.65
C LEU A 4 12.93 -0.30 12.43
N GLU A 5 13.80 0.38 11.71
CA GLU A 5 13.63 1.81 11.39
C GLU A 5 12.41 2.03 10.49
N ALA A 6 12.21 1.17 9.48
CA ALA A 6 11.03 1.25 8.61
C ALA A 6 9.73 1.03 9.41
N SER A 7 9.74 0.08 10.35
CA SER A 7 8.60 -0.20 11.23
C SER A 7 8.26 0.99 12.13
N GLU A 8 9.27 1.67 12.68
CA GLU A 8 9.09 2.88 13.48
C GLU A 8 8.51 4.02 12.63
N GLN A 9 9.06 4.25 11.44
CA GLN A 9 8.58 5.29 10.52
C GLN A 9 7.14 5.05 10.08
N LEU A 10 6.77 3.80 9.76
CA LEU A 10 5.40 3.43 9.40
C LEU A 10 4.41 3.64 10.55
N ARG A 11 4.83 3.37 11.79
CA ARG A 11 4.01 3.62 12.97
C ARG A 11 3.76 5.12 13.17
N ASN A 12 4.81 5.92 13.16
CA ASN A 12 4.71 7.38 13.31
C ASN A 12 3.85 7.99 12.19
N LEU A 13 4.02 7.53 10.95
CA LEU A 13 3.22 7.98 9.81
C LEU A 13 1.72 7.62 9.96
N SER A 14 1.43 6.46 10.54
CA SER A 14 0.05 6.04 10.83
C SER A 14 -0.56 6.89 11.94
N ASP A 15 0.22 7.20 12.98
CA ASP A 15 -0.20 8.09 14.05
C ASP A 15 -0.46 9.50 13.52
N ASP A 16 0.41 10.05 12.68
CA ASP A 16 0.23 11.37 12.08
C ASP A 16 -1.01 11.44 11.17
N TYR A 17 -1.30 10.38 10.42
CA TYR A 17 -2.52 10.30 9.62
C TYR A 17 -3.78 10.23 10.50
N SER A 18 -3.78 9.39 11.54
CA SER A 18 -4.90 9.27 12.47
C SER A 18 -5.20 10.58 13.23
N ASN A 19 -4.17 11.39 13.45
CA ASN A 19 -4.27 12.71 14.09
C ASN A 19 -4.50 13.85 13.09
N ASN A 20 -4.81 13.54 11.81
CA ASN A 20 -5.05 14.50 10.73
C ASN A 20 -3.90 15.51 10.51
N ARG A 21 -2.66 15.12 10.81
CA ARG A 21 -1.46 15.95 10.59
C ARG A 21 -0.93 15.86 9.17
N VAL A 22 -1.26 14.78 8.47
CA VAL A 22 -0.91 14.56 7.06
C VAL A 22 -2.17 14.22 6.27
N SER A 23 -2.23 14.66 5.01
CA SER A 23 -3.32 14.29 4.13
C SER A 23 -3.23 12.81 3.73
N PHE A 24 -4.34 12.22 3.25
CA PHE A 24 -4.32 10.86 2.73
C PHE A 24 -3.33 10.69 1.56
N PHE A 25 -3.21 11.71 0.71
CA PHE A 25 -2.28 11.71 -0.42
C PHE A 25 -0.82 11.67 0.07
N ASP A 26 -0.48 12.54 1.02
CA ASP A 26 0.87 12.59 1.60
C ASP A 26 1.20 11.30 2.36
N TYR A 27 0.24 10.75 3.10
CA TYR A 27 0.36 9.46 3.76
C TYR A 27 0.73 8.35 2.77
N ARG A 28 0.02 8.25 1.63
CA ARG A 28 0.31 7.23 0.62
C ARG A 28 1.70 7.39 0.01
N LEU A 29 2.09 8.63 -0.34
CA LEU A 29 3.41 8.90 -0.91
C LEU A 29 4.54 8.56 0.06
N GLN A 30 4.42 8.99 1.31
CA GLN A 30 5.43 8.72 2.33
C GLN A 30 5.53 7.22 2.64
N ARG A 31 4.40 6.53 2.74
CA ARG A 31 4.36 5.06 2.94
C ARG A 31 5.08 4.33 1.80
N GLN A 32 4.85 4.75 0.54
CA GLN A 32 5.54 4.16 -0.61
C GLN A 32 7.05 4.41 -0.57
N ALA A 33 7.47 5.61 -0.19
CA ALA A 33 8.89 5.95 -0.08
C ALA A 33 9.60 5.09 0.99
N ILE A 34 9.00 4.92 2.16
CA ILE A 34 9.55 4.08 3.24
C ILE A 34 9.74 2.64 2.76
N LEU A 35 8.70 2.06 2.13
CA LEU A 35 8.77 0.69 1.64
C LEU A 35 9.80 0.52 0.52
N ARG A 36 9.93 1.50 -0.39
CA ARG A 36 10.97 1.48 -1.42
C ARG A 36 12.37 1.52 -0.80
N SER A 37 12.61 2.38 0.20
CA SER A 37 13.90 2.45 0.87
C SER A 37 14.25 1.21 1.68
N LEU A 38 13.23 0.48 2.16
CA LEU A 38 13.41 -0.84 2.78
C LEU A 38 13.75 -1.90 1.72
N ASP A 39 12.97 -1.92 0.64
CA ASP A 39 13.16 -2.81 -0.49
C ASP A 39 14.54 -2.65 -1.13
N GLU A 40 15.05 -1.42 -1.28
CA GLU A 40 16.41 -1.15 -1.77
C GLU A 40 17.48 -1.79 -0.88
N GLU A 41 17.31 -1.82 0.44
CA GLU A 41 18.25 -2.50 1.34
C GLU A 41 18.15 -4.03 1.23
N CYS A 42 16.93 -4.57 1.16
CA CYS A 42 16.71 -6.01 1.03
C CYS A 42 17.10 -6.55 -0.35
N ASN A 43 16.84 -5.81 -1.44
CA ASN A 43 17.08 -6.22 -2.82
C ASN A 43 18.52 -5.97 -3.31
N GLN A 44 19.34 -5.19 -2.58
CA GLN A 44 20.81 -5.24 -2.78
C GLN A 44 21.38 -6.65 -2.54
N VAL A 45 20.64 -7.54 -1.86
CA VAL A 45 21.04 -8.93 -1.61
C VAL A 45 20.57 -9.88 -2.74
N TYR A 46 19.51 -9.54 -3.48
CA TYR A 46 18.90 -10.44 -4.48
C TYR A 46 19.44 -10.29 -5.90
N PHE A 47 20.17 -9.21 -6.21
CA PHE A 47 20.70 -8.97 -7.57
C PHE A 47 21.87 -9.87 -8.02
N ASN A 48 22.31 -10.84 -7.19
CA ASN A 48 23.28 -11.88 -7.59
C ASN A 48 22.65 -13.26 -7.84
N ALA A 49 21.33 -13.38 -7.84
CA ALA A 49 20.65 -14.63 -8.21
C ALA A 49 19.77 -14.37 -9.44
N ASP A 50 20.37 -14.62 -10.61
CA ASP A 50 19.73 -14.77 -11.92
C ASP A 50 18.63 -13.77 -12.29
N SER A 51 19.09 -12.75 -13.02
CA SER A 51 18.32 -11.89 -13.92
C SER A 51 17.41 -12.69 -14.86
N GLU A 52 16.16 -12.94 -14.47
CA GLU A 52 14.99 -13.07 -15.37
C GLU A 52 13.71 -12.78 -14.57
N ASP A 53 13.36 -11.51 -14.37
CA ASP A 53 11.93 -11.16 -14.27
C ASP A 53 11.69 -9.73 -14.77
N SER A 54 11.15 -9.68 -15.99
CA SER A 54 10.78 -8.47 -16.71
C SER A 54 9.43 -7.99 -16.18
N TYR A 55 9.43 -7.02 -15.26
CA TYR A 55 8.23 -6.24 -14.99
C TYR A 55 8.06 -5.23 -16.11
N GLU A 56 7.28 -5.63 -17.11
CA GLU A 56 6.78 -4.76 -18.15
C GLU A 56 6.06 -3.56 -17.53
N ASP A 57 6.49 -2.39 -18.01
CA ASP A 57 5.84 -1.09 -18.03
C ASP A 57 4.30 -1.20 -17.97
N MET A 58 3.72 -1.05 -16.77
CA MET A 58 2.27 -0.97 -16.59
C MET A 58 1.76 0.35 -17.17
N ASN A 59 1.47 0.29 -18.46
CA ASN A 59 0.67 1.23 -19.20
C ASN A 59 -0.73 1.26 -18.54
N ILE A 60 -0.98 2.23 -17.67
CA ILE A 60 -2.32 2.48 -17.12
C ILE A 60 -3.17 3.01 -18.28
N THR A 61 -3.83 2.12 -19.00
CA THR A 61 -4.90 2.49 -19.91
C THR A 61 -6.19 2.62 -19.12
N ASP A 62 -6.81 3.78 -19.35
CA ASP A 62 -8.05 4.33 -18.77
C ASP A 62 -9.28 3.46 -19.11
N GLU A 63 -9.27 2.17 -18.79
CA GLU A 63 -10.43 1.29 -18.91
C GLU A 63 -11.35 1.47 -17.68
N VAL A 64 -12.39 2.24 -17.94
CA VAL A 64 -13.66 2.36 -17.22
C VAL A 64 -13.93 1.16 -16.31
N ILE A 65 -13.84 1.40 -15.00
CA ILE A 65 -14.41 0.50 -13.99
C ILE A 65 -15.93 0.57 -14.18
N ASP A 66 -16.53 -0.51 -14.70
CA ASP A 66 -17.99 -0.64 -14.75
C ASP A 66 -18.52 -0.65 -13.30
N ALA A 67 -19.30 0.38 -12.97
CA ALA A 67 -19.82 0.64 -11.62
C ALA A 67 -20.89 -0.38 -11.15
N ASP A 68 -21.13 -1.45 -11.91
CA ASP A 68 -22.13 -2.48 -11.62
C ASP A 68 -21.58 -3.67 -10.80
N GLU A 69 -20.27 -3.69 -10.48
CA GLU A 69 -19.66 -4.72 -9.61
C GLU A 69 -19.26 -4.17 -8.23
N ILE A 70 -20.06 -3.25 -7.68
CA ILE A 70 -20.06 -2.99 -6.22
C ILE A 70 -21.13 -3.90 -5.62
N VAL A 71 -20.77 -5.17 -5.39
CA VAL A 71 -21.65 -6.10 -4.67
C VAL A 71 -21.69 -5.70 -3.20
N ASP A 72 -22.90 -5.32 -2.78
CA ASP A 72 -23.34 -4.98 -1.43
C ASP A 72 -22.82 -5.94 -0.34
N GLU A 73 -21.88 -5.45 0.48
CA GLU A 73 -21.59 -6.04 1.80
C GLU A 73 -22.16 -5.17 2.94
N ALA A 74 -23.38 -4.65 2.73
CA ALA A 74 -24.11 -3.81 3.71
C ALA A 74 -25.49 -4.37 4.10
N VAL A 75 -25.73 -5.68 3.97
CA VAL A 75 -26.98 -6.32 4.43
C VAL A 75 -26.68 -7.51 5.35
N LEU A 76 -26.11 -7.22 6.52
CA LEU A 76 -25.95 -8.20 7.60
C LEU A 76 -26.16 -7.56 8.98
N ALA A 77 -27.18 -6.72 9.10
CA ALA A 77 -27.57 -6.09 10.37
C ALA A 77 -29.09 -6.05 10.60
N GLN A 78 -29.88 -6.97 10.02
CA GLN A 78 -31.35 -6.90 10.16
C GLN A 78 -32.10 -8.23 10.30
N GLU A 79 -31.51 -9.29 10.89
CA GLU A 79 -32.26 -10.54 11.16
C GLU A 79 -31.93 -11.26 12.49
N LEU A 80 -31.59 -10.54 13.56
CA LEU A 80 -31.55 -11.14 14.90
C LEU A 80 -32.11 -10.18 15.95
N GLU A 81 -33.43 -10.23 16.12
CA GLU A 81 -34.21 -10.14 17.39
C GLU A 81 -35.66 -9.72 17.08
N GLN A 82 -36.45 -10.68 16.57
CA GLN A 82 -37.80 -10.89 17.09
C GLN A 82 -37.71 -11.82 18.29
#